data_AF-A0A7C5HKM9-F1
#
_entry.id   AF-A0A7C5HKM9-F1
#
_cell.length_a   1.000
_cell.length_b   1.000
_cell.length_c   1.000
_cell.angle_alpha   90.00
_cell.angle_beta   90.00
_cell.angle_gamma   90.00
#
_symmetry.space_group_name_H-M   'P 1'
#
loop_
_entity.id
_entity.type
_entity.pdbx_description
1 polymer ?
#
loop_
_entity_poly.entity_id
_entity_poly.type
_entity_poly.pdbx_seq_one_letter_code
_entity_poly.pdbx_strand_id
1 'polypeptide(L)'
;LVDRILMFVRGAFGDIDDELVLTVPVEAFDHYIDWLREAAIRRFPGGISIIDEATACMLGYSDEVLDNEPYGIVDFGGGTLDVSIVRTDLRSASHARCRILGRAGEEIGGIMIDNWLLEHIQKEQALGDEDIASIGPSLLEAVEAAKIAISNGSPEASFTRFNDVTGRLIAVTLTAATLQAVLETKREPGMNNLYQHIVRTLDRALDQARDRAGIRKEELKGIFLVGGSSLLPGIEQKIREYFPGTEVHAGRPFEAIARGACRFSGGVIDQTLTHDYCLRSWNRELRDFELVPVVPRGTPYPTGKPVCSKYIKAASDVQEVLGLVIYERTLMSRPLISYVNGADGLRPVKEGERMASRHKALNPEDSEFIHAVPPCRSGDRRFIAGFGVDKNRRLTLWLRDTEPGNQSTIRLRDGSILPLPVADLPVVKL
;
A
#
# COMPACT_ATOMS: atom_id res chain seq x y z
N LEU A 1 17.13 -7.61 2.36
CA LEU A 1 17.45 -6.24 1.94
C LEU A 1 17.38 -5.25 3.11
N VAL A 2 16.22 -5.12 3.78
CA VAL A 2 16.03 -4.22 4.95
C VAL A 2 17.14 -4.37 5.99
N ASP A 3 17.46 -5.60 6.45
CA ASP A 3 18.57 -5.81 7.39
C ASP A 3 19.92 -5.28 6.89
N ARG A 4 20.21 -5.42 5.58
CA ARG A 4 21.46 -4.90 4.99
C ARG A 4 21.49 -3.39 5.00
N ILE A 5 20.35 -2.73 4.72
CA ILE A 5 20.23 -1.27 4.77
C ILE A 5 20.41 -0.79 6.22
N LEU A 6 19.72 -1.41 7.18
CA LEU A 6 19.86 -1.08 8.60
C LEU A 6 21.30 -1.28 9.10
N MET A 7 21.97 -2.34 8.65
CA MET A 7 23.39 -2.57 8.95
C MET A 7 24.29 -1.51 8.30
N PHE A 8 24.02 -1.13 7.05
CA PHE A 8 24.77 -0.09 6.37
C PHE A 8 24.62 1.25 7.08
N VAL A 9 23.39 1.65 7.45
CA VAL A 9 23.13 2.88 8.20
C VAL A 9 23.88 2.89 9.52
N ARG A 10 23.78 1.83 10.32
CA ARG A 10 24.52 1.74 11.59
C ARG A 10 26.03 1.74 11.38
N GLY A 11 26.52 1.09 10.33
CA GLY A 11 27.95 1.12 9.99
C GLY A 11 28.44 2.51 9.54
N ALA A 12 27.61 3.26 8.83
CA ALA A 12 27.94 4.58 8.32
C ALA A 12 27.90 5.67 9.41
N PHE A 13 26.98 5.56 10.37
CA PHE A 13 26.71 6.60 11.36
C PHE A 13 27.09 6.20 12.80
N GLY A 14 27.52 4.96 13.05
CA GLY A 14 27.95 4.47 14.36
C GLY A 14 26.78 4.02 15.25
N ASP A 15 27.02 4.05 16.57
CA ASP A 15 25.96 3.80 17.56
C ASP A 15 25.05 5.02 17.65
N ILE A 16 24.01 5.01 16.80
CA ILE A 16 22.95 6.03 16.78
C ILE A 16 21.96 5.72 17.91
N ASP A 17 21.92 6.58 18.92
CA ASP A 17 20.88 6.62 19.94
C ASP A 17 19.69 7.52 19.55
N ASP A 18 19.71 8.10 18.35
CA ASP A 18 18.61 8.88 17.80
C ASP A 18 17.44 8.01 17.34
N GLU A 19 16.26 8.64 17.24
CA GLU A 19 15.05 8.02 16.70
C GLU A 19 15.19 7.74 15.20
N LEU A 20 14.86 6.52 14.79
CA LEU A 20 14.79 6.13 13.38
C LEU A 20 13.36 6.31 12.85
N VAL A 21 13.21 7.17 11.84
CA VAL A 21 11.94 7.35 11.12
C VAL A 21 11.94 6.47 9.88
N LEU A 22 10.96 5.56 9.78
CA LEU A 22 10.77 4.67 8.64
C LEU A 22 9.55 5.10 7.84
N THR A 23 9.68 5.13 6.52
CA THR A 23 8.57 5.43 5.61
C THR A 23 7.88 4.15 5.18
N VAL A 24 6.56 4.20 5.04
CA VAL A 24 5.77 3.07 4.54
C VAL A 24 4.73 3.53 3.53
N PRO A 25 4.38 2.70 2.53
CA PRO A 25 3.26 2.99 1.67
C PRO A 25 1.98 3.16 2.50
N VAL A 26 1.09 4.06 2.10
CA VAL A 26 -0.16 4.30 2.84
C VAL A 26 -1.03 3.02 2.94
N GLU A 27 -1.01 2.14 1.94
CA GLU A 27 -1.75 0.84 1.92
C GLU A 27 -0.95 -0.30 2.62
N ALA A 28 0.13 0.02 3.34
CA ALA A 28 0.86 -1.00 4.08
C ALA A 28 -0.05 -1.64 5.13
N PHE A 29 -0.24 -2.96 5.00
CA PHE A 29 -0.94 -3.77 6.00
C PHE A 29 -0.17 -3.75 7.32
N ASP A 30 -0.87 -3.92 8.45
CA ASP A 30 -0.28 -3.78 9.78
C ASP A 30 0.84 -4.79 10.05
N HIS A 31 0.68 -6.03 9.57
CA HIS A 31 1.71 -7.06 9.72
C HIS A 31 3.06 -6.66 9.11
N TYR A 32 3.04 -5.91 7.99
CA TYR A 32 4.27 -5.40 7.36
C TYR A 32 4.91 -4.31 8.22
N ILE A 33 4.09 -3.40 8.75
CA ILE A 33 4.56 -2.34 9.65
C ILE A 33 5.14 -2.92 10.94
N ASP A 34 4.47 -3.89 11.55
CA ASP A 34 4.94 -4.55 12.76
C ASP A 34 6.26 -5.29 12.51
N TRP A 35 6.35 -6.06 11.43
CA TRP A 35 7.60 -6.70 11.01
C TRP A 35 8.73 -5.68 10.82
N LEU A 36 8.44 -4.54 10.18
CA LEU A 36 9.42 -3.50 9.92
C LEU A 36 9.91 -2.85 11.24
N ARG A 37 8.99 -2.57 12.18
CA ARG A 37 9.34 -2.09 13.53
C ARG A 37 10.21 -3.09 14.28
N GLU A 38 9.86 -4.36 14.26
CA GLU A 38 10.62 -5.42 14.94
C GLU A 38 12.01 -5.64 14.33
N ALA A 39 12.14 -5.50 13.01
CA ALA A 39 13.43 -5.54 12.33
C ALA A 39 14.34 -4.37 12.75
N ALA A 40 13.76 -3.18 12.95
CA ALA A 40 14.47 -1.95 13.26
C ALA A 40 14.80 -1.79 14.76
N ILE A 41 13.85 -2.04 15.65
CA ILE A 41 14.00 -1.81 17.10
C ILE A 41 15.14 -2.65 17.71
N ARG A 42 15.42 -3.83 17.12
CA ARG A 42 16.56 -4.68 17.53
C ARG A 42 17.92 -4.02 17.30
N ARG A 43 17.98 -2.98 16.47
CA ARG A 43 19.23 -2.33 16.03
C ARG A 43 19.32 -0.85 16.39
N PHE A 44 18.19 -0.19 16.62
CA PHE A 44 18.09 1.24 16.93
C PHE A 44 17.32 1.42 18.24
N PRO A 45 18.02 1.53 19.40
CA PRO A 45 17.38 1.65 20.70
C PRO A 45 16.76 3.03 20.96
N GLY A 46 17.14 4.05 20.17
CA GLY A 46 16.66 5.44 20.28
C GLY A 46 15.17 5.66 19.99
N GLY A 47 14.48 4.64 19.49
CA GLY A 47 13.06 4.69 19.15
C GLY A 47 12.83 4.53 17.65
N ILE A 48 11.63 4.05 17.29
CA ILE A 48 11.21 3.87 15.90
C ILE A 48 9.91 4.64 15.70
N SER A 49 9.94 5.59 14.78
CA SER A 49 8.76 6.27 14.26
C SER A 49 8.43 5.76 12.86
N ILE A 50 7.15 5.75 12.52
CA ILE A 50 6.69 5.39 11.18
C ILE A 50 5.85 6.53 10.62
N ILE A 51 6.18 6.93 9.41
CA ILE A 51 5.46 7.94 8.64
C ILE A 51 5.02 7.33 7.30
N ASP A 52 3.84 7.70 6.81
CA ASP A 52 3.47 7.28 5.47
C ASP A 52 4.21 8.11 4.40
N GLU A 53 4.47 7.50 3.25
CA GLU A 53 5.21 8.10 2.15
C GLU A 53 4.59 9.40 1.62
N ALA A 54 3.25 9.55 1.67
CA ALA A 54 2.58 10.76 1.19
C ALA A 54 2.81 11.94 2.15
N THR A 55 2.67 11.73 3.47
CA THR A 55 3.03 12.73 4.47
C THR A 55 4.51 13.07 4.40
N ALA A 56 5.37 12.07 4.29
CA ALA A 56 6.81 12.28 4.14
C ALA A 56 7.13 13.10 2.88
N CYS A 57 6.50 12.80 1.74
CA CYS A 57 6.66 13.59 0.51
C CYS A 57 6.32 15.08 0.74
N MET A 58 5.18 15.38 1.38
CA MET A 58 4.79 16.77 1.67
C MET A 58 5.77 17.47 2.62
N LEU A 59 6.29 16.77 3.63
CA LEU A 59 7.34 17.32 4.51
C LEU A 59 8.66 17.55 3.77
N GLY A 60 9.00 16.69 2.81
CA GLY A 60 10.16 16.83 1.94
C GLY A 60 10.11 18.06 1.03
N TYR A 61 8.89 18.51 0.73
CA TYR A 61 8.59 19.72 -0.04
C TYR A 61 7.98 20.84 0.83
N SER A 62 8.25 20.86 2.13
CA SER A 62 7.65 21.83 3.06
C SER A 62 7.83 23.30 2.67
N ASP A 63 8.87 23.60 1.88
CA ASP A 63 9.20 24.95 1.43
C ASP A 63 8.38 25.34 0.18
N GLU A 64 7.85 24.34 -0.53
CA GLU A 64 7.06 24.46 -1.75
C GLU A 64 5.56 24.22 -1.52
N VAL A 65 5.16 23.77 -0.32
CA VAL A 65 3.75 23.58 0.04
C VAL A 65 3.22 24.68 0.95
N LEU A 66 2.07 25.22 0.57
CA LEU A 66 1.19 26.01 1.42
C LEU A 66 0.32 25.12 2.31
N ASP A 67 0.00 25.63 3.49
CA ASP A 67 -0.86 24.99 4.47
C ASP A 67 -2.34 24.98 4.05
N ASN A 68 -3.05 23.88 4.36
CA ASN A 68 -4.48 23.66 4.09
C ASN A 68 -4.89 23.75 2.61
N GLU A 69 -3.92 23.61 1.71
CA GLU A 69 -4.12 23.57 0.26
C GLU A 69 -4.05 22.12 -0.27
N PRO A 70 -4.78 21.80 -1.34
CA PRO A 70 -4.76 20.45 -1.91
C PRO A 70 -3.61 20.26 -2.91
N TYR A 71 -2.97 19.10 -2.85
CA TYR A 71 -1.84 18.70 -3.72
C TYR A 71 -2.05 17.29 -4.29
N GLY A 72 -1.45 17.03 -5.44
CA GLY A 72 -1.33 15.68 -5.99
C GLY A 72 0.06 15.11 -5.80
N ILE A 73 0.16 13.85 -5.40
CA ILE A 73 1.41 13.08 -5.34
C ILE A 73 1.27 11.93 -6.33
N VAL A 74 2.24 11.79 -7.22
CA VAL A 74 2.38 10.69 -8.16
C VAL A 74 3.66 9.96 -7.81
N ASP A 75 3.53 8.85 -7.09
CA ASP A 75 4.63 7.95 -6.75
C ASP A 75 4.68 6.84 -7.79
N PHE A 76 5.71 6.86 -8.64
CA PHE A 76 5.93 5.85 -9.65
C PHE A 76 7.23 5.10 -9.37
N GLY A 77 7.10 3.99 -8.66
CA GLY A 77 8.22 3.16 -8.20
C GLY A 77 8.53 1.98 -9.12
N GLY A 78 9.33 1.04 -8.60
CA GLY A 78 9.74 -0.16 -9.33
C GLY A 78 8.62 -1.18 -9.54
N GLY A 79 7.61 -1.22 -8.67
CA GLY A 79 6.51 -2.19 -8.72
C GLY A 79 5.11 -1.60 -8.87
N THR A 80 4.89 -0.37 -8.42
CA THR A 80 3.56 0.26 -8.40
C THR A 80 3.60 1.71 -8.85
N LEU A 81 2.44 2.16 -9.32
CA LEU A 81 2.09 3.55 -9.51
C LEU A 81 1.00 3.87 -8.49
N ASP A 82 1.28 4.79 -7.58
CA ASP A 82 0.36 5.26 -6.55
C ASP A 82 0.12 6.76 -6.74
N VAL A 83 -1.15 7.16 -6.82
CA VAL A 83 -1.58 8.55 -6.88
C VAL A 83 -2.37 8.88 -5.63
N SER A 84 -1.96 9.94 -4.92
CA SER A 84 -2.66 10.46 -3.75
C SER A 84 -3.00 11.93 -3.95
N ILE A 85 -4.26 12.29 -3.74
CA ILE A 85 -4.69 13.69 -3.57
C ILE A 85 -4.76 13.95 -2.08
N VAL A 86 -3.99 14.93 -1.63
CA VAL A 86 -3.79 15.19 -0.21
C VAL A 86 -4.07 16.65 0.12
N ARG A 87 -4.31 16.94 1.40
CA ARG A 87 -4.33 18.29 1.94
C ARG A 87 -3.42 18.34 3.16
N THR A 88 -2.50 19.28 3.16
CA THR A 88 -1.59 19.51 4.28
C THR A 88 -2.30 20.26 5.40
N ASP A 89 -1.98 19.94 6.65
CA ASP A 89 -2.33 20.70 7.85
C ASP A 89 -1.05 20.87 8.66
N LEU A 90 -0.34 21.96 8.36
CA LEU A 90 0.97 22.35 8.86
C LEU A 90 0.87 23.31 10.06
N ARG A 91 -0.30 23.92 10.30
CA ARG A 91 -0.50 24.96 11.33
C ARG A 91 -0.73 24.44 12.74
N SER A 92 -1.00 23.16 12.94
CA SER A 92 -1.08 22.61 14.29
C SER A 92 0.33 22.66 14.91
N ALA A 93 0.52 23.58 15.87
CA ALA A 93 1.79 23.91 16.55
C ALA A 93 2.51 22.73 17.25
N SER A 94 1.98 21.52 17.10
CA SER A 94 2.57 20.28 17.60
C SER A 94 2.71 19.19 16.52
N HIS A 95 2.00 19.26 15.37
CA HIS A 95 1.86 18.11 14.47
C HIS A 95 1.58 18.52 13.01
N ALA A 96 2.51 18.26 12.08
CA ALA A 96 2.20 18.32 10.65
C ALA A 96 1.39 17.08 10.25
N ARG A 97 0.23 17.30 9.63
CA ARG A 97 -0.67 16.23 9.17
C ARG A 97 -0.89 16.33 7.67
N CYS A 98 -1.01 15.18 7.01
CA CYS A 98 -1.40 15.09 5.61
C CYS A 98 -2.69 14.28 5.53
N ARG A 99 -3.80 14.94 5.18
CA ARG A 99 -5.08 14.27 5.03
C ARG A 99 -5.25 13.78 3.60
N ILE A 100 -5.51 12.49 3.44
CA ILE A 100 -5.77 11.89 2.13
C ILE A 100 -7.22 12.17 1.72
N LEU A 101 -7.40 12.88 0.62
CA LEU A 101 -8.69 13.23 0.04
C LEU A 101 -9.13 12.21 -1.01
N GLY A 102 -8.19 11.68 -1.80
CA GLY A 102 -8.48 10.68 -2.82
C GLY A 102 -7.24 9.88 -3.16
N ARG A 103 -7.42 8.64 -3.63
CA ARG A 103 -6.29 7.74 -3.92
C ARG A 103 -6.61 6.75 -5.03
N ALA A 104 -5.60 6.42 -5.83
CA ALA A 104 -5.67 5.34 -6.80
C ALA A 104 -4.30 4.69 -6.97
N GLY A 105 -4.26 3.40 -7.29
CA GLY A 105 -2.99 2.70 -7.54
C GLY A 105 -3.11 1.62 -8.60
N GLU A 106 -1.98 1.30 -9.24
CA GLU A 106 -1.85 0.26 -10.27
C GLU A 106 -0.57 -0.56 -10.02
N GLU A 107 -0.62 -1.86 -10.34
CA GLU A 107 0.55 -2.75 -10.27
C GLU A 107 1.39 -2.65 -11.55
N ILE A 108 1.79 -1.42 -11.84
CA ILE A 108 2.70 -1.08 -12.94
C ILE A 108 3.86 -0.29 -12.36
N GLY A 109 5.07 -0.66 -12.74
CA GLY A 109 6.30 -0.10 -12.19
C GLY A 109 7.48 -0.34 -13.11
N GLY A 110 8.66 0.15 -12.72
CA GLY A 110 9.91 -0.03 -13.46
C GLY A 110 10.19 -1.47 -13.91
N ILE A 111 9.91 -2.47 -13.06
CA ILE A 111 10.11 -3.90 -13.35
C ILE A 111 9.25 -4.35 -14.53
N MET A 112 8.02 -3.86 -14.63
CA MET A 112 7.14 -4.17 -15.76
C MET A 112 7.70 -3.58 -17.06
N ILE A 113 8.27 -2.37 -17.00
CA ILE A 113 8.92 -1.74 -18.16
C ILE A 113 10.17 -2.51 -18.60
N ASP A 114 10.94 -3.07 -17.65
CA ASP A 114 12.08 -3.93 -17.97
C ASP A 114 11.66 -5.17 -18.75
N ASN A 115 10.57 -5.81 -18.32
CA ASN A 115 9.99 -6.95 -19.04
C ASN A 115 9.47 -6.55 -20.43
N TRP A 116 8.85 -5.37 -20.55
CA TRP A 116 8.37 -4.86 -21.85
C TRP A 116 9.50 -4.60 -22.85
N LEU A 117 10.64 -4.12 -22.37
CA LEU A 117 11.86 -3.96 -23.17
C LEU A 117 12.47 -5.32 -23.52
N LEU A 118 12.49 -6.27 -22.58
CA LEU A 118 12.94 -7.63 -22.85
C LEU A 118 12.09 -8.30 -23.94
N GLU A 119 10.76 -8.20 -23.88
CA GLU A 119 9.86 -8.68 -24.93
C GLU A 119 10.12 -8.00 -26.29
N HIS A 120 10.47 -6.71 -26.28
CA HIS A 120 10.84 -5.99 -27.50
C HIS A 120 12.13 -6.57 -28.10
N ILE A 121 13.16 -6.79 -27.28
CA ILE A 121 14.44 -7.39 -27.68
C ILE A 121 14.24 -8.82 -28.22
N GLN A 122 13.42 -9.63 -27.53
CA GLN A 122 13.10 -10.99 -27.98
C GLN A 122 12.48 -10.99 -29.38
N LYS A 123 11.56 -10.07 -29.65
CA LYS A 123 10.94 -9.94 -30.97
C LYS A 123 11.92 -9.44 -32.03
N GLU A 124 12.72 -8.42 -31.71
CA GLU A 124 13.67 -7.82 -32.66
C GLU A 124 14.74 -8.82 -33.09
N GLN A 125 15.26 -9.61 -32.15
CA GLN A 125 16.35 -10.56 -32.41
C GLN A 125 15.86 -12.00 -32.65
N ALA A 126 14.54 -12.23 -32.68
CA ALA A 126 13.94 -13.56 -32.79
C ALA A 126 14.52 -14.56 -31.75
N LEU A 127 14.50 -14.16 -30.48
CA LEU A 127 14.93 -14.97 -29.34
C LEU A 127 13.74 -15.80 -28.84
N GLY A 128 13.97 -17.10 -28.58
CA GLY A 128 12.99 -17.97 -27.93
C GLY A 128 13.12 -17.96 -26.41
N ASP A 129 12.17 -18.57 -25.70
CA ASP A 129 12.23 -18.68 -24.23
C ASP A 129 13.50 -19.40 -23.75
N GLU A 130 13.99 -20.38 -24.52
CA GLU A 130 15.23 -21.12 -24.25
C GLU A 130 16.49 -20.25 -24.33
N ASP A 131 16.48 -19.21 -25.16
CA ASP A 131 17.58 -18.25 -25.25
C ASP A 131 17.66 -17.32 -24.03
N ILE A 132 16.58 -17.24 -23.26
CA ILE A 132 16.43 -16.30 -22.14
C ILE A 132 16.48 -17.03 -20.80
N ALA A 133 15.92 -18.24 -20.70
CA ALA A 133 15.69 -18.92 -19.43
C ALA A 133 16.94 -19.01 -18.53
N SER A 134 18.12 -19.32 -19.08
CA SER A 134 19.37 -19.47 -18.31
C SER A 134 20.03 -18.15 -17.91
N ILE A 135 19.80 -17.07 -18.67
CA ILE A 135 20.46 -15.77 -18.50
C ILE A 135 19.50 -14.63 -18.15
N GLY A 136 18.21 -14.93 -18.01
CA GLY A 136 17.12 -13.97 -17.83
C GLY A 136 17.37 -12.94 -16.72
N PRO A 137 17.78 -13.34 -15.51
CA PRO A 137 18.11 -12.39 -14.45
C PRO A 137 19.21 -11.41 -14.85
N SER A 138 20.33 -11.90 -15.39
CA SER A 138 21.46 -11.04 -15.81
C SER A 138 21.12 -10.15 -17.01
N LEU A 139 20.22 -10.61 -17.87
CA LEU A 139 19.72 -9.86 -19.01
C LEU A 139 18.76 -8.75 -18.56
N LEU A 140 17.85 -9.04 -17.63
CA LEU A 140 16.96 -8.03 -17.04
C LEU A 140 17.74 -6.95 -16.28
N GLU A 141 18.79 -7.32 -15.53
CA GLU A 141 19.70 -6.35 -14.90
C GLU A 141 20.35 -5.42 -15.94
N ALA A 142 20.77 -5.96 -17.09
CA ALA A 142 21.34 -5.18 -18.18
C ALA A 142 20.31 -4.22 -18.83
N VAL A 143 19.09 -4.72 -19.02
CA VAL A 143 17.96 -3.96 -19.55
C VAL A 143 17.58 -2.82 -18.60
N GLU A 144 17.51 -3.08 -17.29
CA GLU A 144 17.22 -2.06 -16.29
C GLU A 144 18.31 -0.98 -16.29
N ALA A 145 19.59 -1.37 -16.30
CA ALA A 145 20.70 -0.42 -16.36
C ALA A 145 20.65 0.45 -17.62
N ALA A 146 20.34 -0.14 -18.78
CA ALA A 146 20.17 0.59 -20.03
C ALA A 146 18.96 1.55 -20.00
N LYS A 147 17.81 1.09 -19.50
CA LYS A 147 16.60 1.91 -19.29
C LYS A 147 16.90 3.12 -18.41
N ILE A 148 17.61 2.92 -17.29
CA ILE A 148 18.00 4.00 -16.36
C ILE A 148 18.94 4.98 -17.05
N ALA A 149 19.99 4.50 -17.73
CA ALA A 149 20.95 5.37 -18.42
C ALA A 149 20.26 6.27 -19.45
N ILE A 150 19.36 5.70 -20.25
CA ILE A 150 18.61 6.43 -21.29
C ILE A 150 17.63 7.43 -20.66
N SER A 151 16.93 7.03 -19.59
CA SER A 151 16.01 7.92 -18.86
C SER A 151 16.75 9.10 -18.21
N ASN A 152 18.03 8.92 -17.87
CA ASN A 152 18.90 9.96 -17.33
C ASN A 152 19.65 10.77 -18.41
N GLY A 153 19.24 10.69 -19.67
CA GLY A 153 19.71 11.56 -20.74
C GLY A 153 20.77 10.96 -21.67
N SER A 154 21.17 9.69 -21.48
CA SER A 154 22.01 9.02 -22.48
C SER A 154 21.20 8.79 -23.77
N PRO A 155 21.74 9.08 -24.96
CA PRO A 155 21.03 8.87 -26.22
C PRO A 155 20.75 7.39 -26.51
N GLU A 156 21.70 6.54 -26.10
CA GLU A 156 21.64 5.09 -26.24
C GLU A 156 22.40 4.39 -25.10
N ALA A 157 22.13 3.10 -24.91
CA ALA A 157 22.86 2.22 -24.02
C ALA A 157 22.95 0.81 -24.64
N SER A 158 24.16 0.27 -24.69
CA SER A 158 24.43 -1.05 -25.26
C SER A 158 24.92 -2.04 -24.22
N PHE A 159 24.55 -3.31 -24.38
CA PHE A 159 25.04 -4.40 -23.55
C PHE A 159 25.06 -5.72 -24.33
N THR A 160 25.85 -6.67 -23.83
CA THR A 160 25.97 -8.00 -24.42
C THR A 160 25.84 -9.07 -23.35
N ARG A 161 25.13 -10.17 -23.68
CA ARG A 161 25.01 -11.38 -22.85
C ARG A 161 25.20 -12.61 -23.72
N PHE A 162 25.98 -13.58 -23.24
CA PHE A 162 26.18 -14.86 -23.92
C PHE A 162 25.41 -15.94 -23.17
N ASN A 163 24.56 -16.67 -23.88
CA ASN A 163 23.90 -17.85 -23.36
C ASN A 163 24.76 -19.07 -23.71
N ASP A 164 25.37 -19.69 -22.70
CA ASP A 164 26.21 -20.88 -22.86
C ASP A 164 25.43 -22.15 -23.21
N VAL A 165 24.13 -22.20 -22.85
CA VAL A 165 23.24 -23.33 -23.15
C VAL A 165 22.84 -23.34 -24.62
N THR A 166 22.40 -22.21 -25.17
CA THR A 166 21.99 -22.12 -26.58
C THR A 166 23.14 -21.70 -27.51
N GLY A 167 24.28 -21.26 -26.95
CA GLY A 167 25.41 -20.73 -27.70
C GLY A 167 25.17 -19.36 -28.34
N ARG A 168 24.08 -18.68 -27.95
CA ARG A 168 23.63 -17.43 -28.59
C ARG A 168 24.24 -16.21 -27.91
N LEU A 169 24.78 -15.30 -28.71
CA LEU A 169 25.22 -13.97 -28.26
C LEU A 169 24.10 -12.96 -28.47
N ILE A 170 23.58 -12.40 -27.39
CA ILE A 170 22.58 -11.34 -27.39
C ILE A 170 23.31 -10.01 -27.23
N ALA A 171 23.40 -9.23 -28.30
CA ALA A 171 23.99 -7.89 -28.31
C ALA A 171 22.90 -6.87 -28.59
N VAL A 172 22.65 -5.94 -27.68
CA VAL A 172 21.51 -5.01 -27.72
C VAL A 172 22.03 -3.58 -27.65
N THR A 173 21.43 -2.69 -28.43
CA THR A 173 21.54 -1.23 -28.27
C THR A 173 20.13 -0.67 -28.11
N LEU A 174 19.81 -0.15 -26.93
CA LEU A 174 18.55 0.54 -26.67
C LEU A 174 18.74 2.04 -26.86
N THR A 175 17.75 2.72 -27.43
CA THR A 175 17.73 4.18 -27.60
C THR A 175 16.57 4.80 -26.84
N ALA A 176 16.61 6.11 -26.62
CA ALA A 176 15.47 6.87 -26.09
C ALA A 176 14.20 6.67 -26.95
N ALA A 177 14.34 6.57 -28.28
CA ALA A 177 13.23 6.33 -29.19
C ALA A 177 12.66 4.92 -29.01
N THR A 178 13.51 3.91 -28.83
CA THR A 178 13.08 2.52 -28.54
C THR A 178 12.29 2.47 -27.24
N LEU A 179 12.81 3.10 -26.18
CA LEU A 179 12.11 3.19 -24.89
C LEU A 179 10.75 3.87 -25.05
N GLN A 180 10.71 5.06 -25.68
CA GLN A 180 9.46 5.78 -25.93
C GLN A 180 8.43 4.91 -26.66
N ALA A 181 8.83 4.23 -27.75
CA ALA A 181 7.94 3.36 -28.52
C ALA A 181 7.38 2.19 -27.67
N VAL A 182 8.20 1.63 -26.77
CA VAL A 182 7.77 0.58 -25.84
C VAL A 182 6.75 1.12 -24.83
N LEU A 183 6.93 2.34 -24.31
CA LEU A 183 5.99 2.99 -23.40
C LEU A 183 4.66 3.35 -24.08
N GLU A 184 4.71 3.67 -25.39
CA GLU A 184 3.53 3.99 -26.21
C GLU A 184 2.81 2.77 -26.78
N THR A 185 3.42 1.59 -26.69
CA THR A 185 2.83 0.33 -27.16
C THR A 185 1.61 -0.03 -26.31
N LYS A 186 0.51 -0.38 -26.98
CA LYS A 186 -0.74 -0.79 -26.33
C LYS A 186 -0.70 -2.29 -26.05
N ARG A 187 -0.95 -2.71 -24.80
CA ARG A 187 -0.62 -4.07 -24.36
C ARG A 187 -1.80 -4.93 -23.87
N GLU A 188 -2.89 -4.35 -23.35
CA GLU A 188 -3.98 -5.12 -22.72
C GLU A 188 -5.40 -4.65 -23.09
N PRO A 189 -6.47 -5.45 -22.77
CA PRO A 189 -7.83 -5.22 -23.24
C PRO A 189 -8.35 -3.82 -22.89
N GLY A 190 -8.68 -3.05 -23.92
CA GLY A 190 -8.92 -1.60 -23.83
C GLY A 190 -7.86 -0.76 -24.58
N MET A 191 -6.79 -1.38 -25.08
CA MET A 191 -5.81 -0.78 -26.01
C MET A 191 -5.16 0.51 -25.46
N ASN A 192 -4.78 0.49 -24.18
CA ASN A 192 -4.09 1.61 -23.53
C ASN A 192 -2.58 1.41 -23.48
N ASN A 193 -1.83 2.52 -23.59
CA ASN A 193 -0.39 2.59 -23.34
C ASN A 193 -0.08 3.12 -21.92
N LEU A 194 1.19 3.16 -21.52
CA LEU A 194 1.59 3.57 -20.17
C LEU A 194 1.01 4.93 -19.76
N TYR A 195 1.10 5.92 -20.65
CA TYR A 195 0.62 7.28 -20.38
C TYR A 195 -0.89 7.32 -20.11
N GLN A 196 -1.65 6.50 -20.84
CA GLN A 196 -3.10 6.37 -20.62
C GLN A 196 -3.40 5.67 -19.29
N HIS A 197 -2.60 4.69 -18.86
CA HIS A 197 -2.73 4.09 -17.53
C HIS A 197 -2.48 5.11 -16.42
N ILE A 198 -1.48 5.98 -16.57
CA ILE A 198 -1.20 7.05 -15.61
C ILE A 198 -2.37 8.02 -15.51
N VAL A 199 -2.85 8.53 -16.65
CA VAL A 199 -3.99 9.46 -16.70
C VAL A 199 -5.23 8.87 -16.04
N ARG A 200 -5.57 7.61 -16.36
CA ARG A 200 -6.70 6.93 -15.73
C ARG A 200 -6.52 6.79 -14.22
N THR A 201 -5.30 6.56 -13.75
CA THR A 201 -5.02 6.47 -12.31
C THR A 201 -5.23 7.83 -11.64
N LEU A 202 -4.80 8.93 -12.27
CA LEU A 202 -5.07 10.29 -11.81
C LEU A 202 -6.57 10.59 -11.75
N ASP A 203 -7.32 10.26 -12.82
CA ASP A 203 -8.78 10.46 -12.87
C ASP A 203 -9.48 9.80 -11.68
N ARG A 204 -9.12 8.55 -11.35
CA ARG A 204 -9.71 7.84 -10.20
C ARG A 204 -9.39 8.49 -8.86
N ALA A 205 -8.16 8.97 -8.67
CA ALA A 205 -7.78 9.64 -7.43
C ALA A 205 -8.52 10.98 -7.27
N LEU A 206 -8.65 11.73 -8.37
CA LEU A 206 -9.41 12.98 -8.43
C LEU A 206 -10.91 12.76 -8.21
N ASP A 207 -11.50 11.72 -8.80
CA ASP A 207 -12.90 11.36 -8.58
C ASP A 207 -13.17 11.06 -7.11
N GLN A 208 -12.30 10.29 -6.44
CA GLN A 208 -12.43 10.07 -5.00
C GLN A 208 -12.28 11.35 -4.19
N ALA A 209 -11.35 12.24 -4.56
CA ALA A 209 -11.16 13.52 -3.88
C ALA A 209 -12.36 14.46 -4.05
N ARG A 210 -12.97 14.47 -5.24
CA ARG A 210 -14.21 15.19 -5.53
C ARG A 210 -15.35 14.64 -4.69
N ASP A 211 -15.54 13.33 -4.68
CA ASP A 211 -16.66 12.69 -3.99
C ASP A 211 -16.55 12.84 -2.45
N ARG A 212 -15.33 12.83 -1.90
CA ARG A 212 -15.10 12.95 -0.45
C ARG A 212 -14.98 14.38 0.06
N ALA A 213 -14.40 15.28 -0.73
CA ALA A 213 -13.99 16.61 -0.27
C ALA A 213 -14.35 17.75 -1.22
N GLY A 214 -15.06 17.46 -2.32
CA GLY A 214 -15.46 18.47 -3.31
C GLY A 214 -14.29 19.03 -4.14
N ILE A 215 -13.10 18.45 -4.04
CA ILE A 215 -11.89 18.98 -4.69
C ILE A 215 -11.84 18.58 -6.15
N ARG A 216 -11.74 19.57 -7.03
CA ARG A 216 -11.52 19.39 -8.46
C ARG A 216 -10.05 19.52 -8.81
N LYS A 217 -9.74 19.07 -10.02
CA LYS A 217 -8.40 19.07 -10.59
C LYS A 217 -7.77 20.47 -10.62
N GLU A 218 -8.55 21.48 -10.96
CA GLU A 218 -8.12 22.88 -11.12
C GLU A 218 -7.81 23.54 -9.77
N GLU A 219 -8.21 22.92 -8.67
CA GLU A 219 -7.99 23.44 -7.31
C GLU A 219 -6.65 22.98 -6.72
N LEU A 220 -6.00 21.97 -7.33
CA LEU A 220 -4.69 21.50 -6.90
C LEU A 220 -3.63 22.59 -7.09
N LYS A 221 -2.86 22.87 -6.03
CA LYS A 221 -1.79 23.89 -6.05
C LYS A 221 -0.49 23.38 -6.64
N GLY A 222 -0.24 22.08 -6.57
CA GLY A 222 0.96 21.47 -7.12
C GLY A 222 0.82 19.96 -7.28
N ILE A 223 1.61 19.40 -8.19
CA ILE A 223 1.76 17.96 -8.42
C ILE A 223 3.21 17.57 -8.14
N PHE A 224 3.43 16.58 -7.29
CA PHE A 224 4.74 16.08 -6.92
C PHE A 224 4.99 14.73 -7.58
N LEU A 225 6.06 14.64 -8.37
CA LEU A 225 6.53 13.38 -8.96
C LEU A 225 7.62 12.79 -8.07
N VAL A 226 7.37 11.58 -7.57
CA VAL A 226 8.31 10.79 -6.78
C VAL A 226 8.42 9.37 -7.34
N GLY A 227 9.46 8.65 -6.93
CA GLY A 227 9.76 7.31 -7.43
C GLY A 227 10.57 7.33 -8.73
N GLY A 228 11.48 6.35 -8.88
CA GLY A 228 12.44 6.33 -10.00
C GLY A 228 11.80 6.18 -11.38
N SER A 229 10.62 5.56 -11.48
CA SER A 229 9.91 5.43 -12.76
C SER A 229 9.21 6.72 -13.19
N SER A 230 9.13 7.74 -12.34
CA SER A 230 8.71 9.09 -12.75
C SER A 230 9.69 9.77 -13.72
N LEU A 231 10.95 9.31 -13.76
CA LEU A 231 12.00 9.77 -14.67
C LEU A 231 11.93 9.14 -16.06
N LEU A 232 11.00 8.19 -16.30
CA LEU A 232 10.81 7.64 -17.63
C LEU A 232 10.47 8.76 -18.63
N PRO A 233 10.90 8.64 -19.89
CA PRO A 233 10.61 9.63 -20.93
C PRO A 233 9.12 9.96 -21.01
N GLY A 234 8.80 11.23 -21.27
CA GLY A 234 7.43 11.69 -21.50
C GLY A 234 6.52 11.74 -20.28
N ILE A 235 6.87 11.14 -19.12
CA ILE A 235 5.99 11.11 -17.95
C ILE A 235 5.73 12.51 -17.40
N GLU A 236 6.79 13.27 -17.09
CA GLU A 236 6.66 14.62 -16.55
C GLU A 236 5.90 15.56 -17.51
N GLN A 237 6.22 15.48 -18.81
CA GLN A 237 5.48 16.21 -19.85
C GLN A 237 4.00 15.85 -19.83
N LYS A 238 3.68 14.54 -19.76
CA LYS A 238 2.29 14.09 -19.75
C LYS A 238 1.52 14.61 -18.54
N ILE A 239 2.17 14.68 -17.39
CA ILE A 239 1.59 15.23 -16.16
C ILE A 239 1.35 16.74 -16.32
N ARG A 240 2.28 17.50 -16.87
CA ARG A 240 2.08 18.94 -17.17
C ARG A 240 0.95 19.19 -18.16
N GLU A 241 0.89 18.41 -19.24
CA GLU A 241 -0.22 18.47 -20.21
C GLU A 241 -1.56 18.16 -19.55
N TYR A 242 -1.56 17.18 -18.65
CA TYR A 242 -2.77 16.80 -17.94
C TYR A 242 -3.15 17.88 -16.92
N PHE A 243 -2.24 18.52 -16.18
CA PHE A 243 -2.55 19.60 -15.23
C PHE A 243 -2.08 20.99 -15.73
N PRO A 244 -2.76 21.59 -16.73
CA PRO A 244 -2.34 22.85 -17.31
C PRO A 244 -2.41 23.98 -16.27
N GLY A 245 -1.30 24.68 -16.08
CA GLY A 245 -1.22 25.82 -15.14
C GLY A 245 -0.99 25.45 -13.68
N THR A 246 -0.94 24.17 -13.33
CA THR A 246 -0.52 23.69 -12.00
C THR A 246 0.98 23.46 -11.99
N GLU A 247 1.67 23.85 -10.92
CA GLU A 247 3.10 23.59 -10.78
C GLU A 247 3.36 22.08 -10.66
N VAL A 248 4.38 21.60 -11.39
CA VAL A 248 4.81 20.19 -11.35
C VAL A 248 6.23 20.14 -10.79
N HIS A 249 6.37 19.54 -9.61
CA HIS A 249 7.62 19.38 -8.90
C HIS A 249 8.19 17.97 -9.14
N ALA A 250 9.18 17.88 -10.02
CA ALA A 250 9.85 16.61 -10.36
C ALA A 250 11.34 16.58 -9.95
N GLY A 251 11.82 17.61 -9.25
CA GLY A 251 13.25 17.78 -8.95
C GLY A 251 13.80 16.85 -7.87
N ARG A 252 12.94 16.14 -7.12
CA ARG A 252 13.34 15.30 -5.97
C ARG A 252 12.70 13.90 -6.01
N PRO A 253 12.86 13.12 -7.09
CA PRO A 253 12.14 11.85 -7.25
C PRO A 253 12.54 10.80 -6.21
N PHE A 254 13.78 10.85 -5.70
CA PHE A 254 14.30 9.89 -4.71
C PHE A 254 14.41 10.45 -3.30
N GLU A 255 14.67 11.75 -3.17
CA GLU A 255 15.03 12.34 -1.87
C GLU A 255 13.84 12.94 -1.11
N ALA A 256 12.72 13.26 -1.77
CA ALA A 256 11.60 13.96 -1.13
C ALA A 256 11.08 13.22 0.11
N ILE A 257 10.78 11.92 -0.05
CA ILE A 257 10.27 11.07 1.04
C ILE A 257 11.31 10.96 2.17
N ALA A 258 12.57 10.69 1.84
CA ALA A 258 13.64 10.58 2.84
C ALA A 258 13.87 11.89 3.61
N ARG A 259 13.90 13.03 2.90
CA ARG A 259 14.03 14.36 3.51
C ARG A 259 12.86 14.68 4.42
N GLY A 260 11.65 14.32 4.02
CA GLY A 260 10.47 14.50 4.85
C GLY A 260 10.48 13.62 6.10
N ALA A 261 10.93 12.37 5.98
CA ALA A 261 11.15 11.50 7.13
C ALA A 261 12.19 12.09 8.09
N CYS A 262 13.29 12.68 7.59
CA CYS A 262 14.26 13.38 8.45
C CYS A 262 13.72 14.67 9.08
N ARG A 263 12.74 15.33 8.45
CA ARG A 263 12.05 16.51 9.00
C ARG A 263 10.95 16.14 10.00
N PHE A 264 10.60 14.87 10.09
CA PHE A 264 9.58 14.39 11.01
C PHE A 264 10.10 14.38 12.44
N SER A 265 9.49 15.17 13.31
CA SER A 265 9.91 15.33 14.71
C SER A 265 8.97 14.63 15.70
N GLY A 266 8.52 13.41 15.38
CA GLY A 266 7.72 12.58 16.30
C GLY A 266 6.28 13.07 16.50
N GLY A 267 5.74 13.84 15.57
CA GLY A 267 4.38 14.36 15.68
C GLY A 267 3.28 13.30 15.48
N VAL A 268 2.10 13.47 16.08
CA VAL A 268 0.88 12.70 15.78
C VAL A 268 0.50 12.88 14.31
N ILE A 269 1.02 11.98 13.47
CA ILE A 269 0.52 11.67 12.12
C ILE A 269 -0.97 11.34 12.25
N ASP A 270 -1.79 11.59 11.22
CA ASP A 270 -3.20 11.23 11.27
C ASP A 270 -3.35 9.74 11.64
N GLN A 271 -3.75 9.49 12.89
CA GLN A 271 -3.91 8.15 13.42
C GLN A 271 -5.28 7.65 13.00
N THR A 272 -5.55 7.52 11.70
CA THR A 272 -6.76 6.88 11.17
C THR A 272 -6.41 5.61 10.41
N LEU A 273 -7.29 4.61 10.50
CA LEU A 273 -7.06 3.32 9.82
C LEU A 273 -7.14 3.46 8.29
N THR A 274 -6.18 2.90 7.57
CA THR A 274 -6.28 2.79 6.10
C THR A 274 -7.25 1.67 5.68
N HIS A 275 -7.28 0.57 6.42
CA HIS A 275 -8.03 -0.65 6.08
C HIS A 275 -9.19 -0.91 7.05
N ASP A 276 -10.18 -1.68 6.58
CA ASP A 276 -11.19 -2.23 7.48
C ASP A 276 -10.57 -3.41 8.26
N TYR A 277 -10.86 -3.52 9.55
CA TYR A 277 -10.81 -4.82 10.22
C TYR A 277 -12.17 -5.50 10.12
N CYS A 278 -12.17 -6.72 9.60
CA CYS A 278 -13.36 -7.49 9.29
C CYS A 278 -13.35 -8.84 10.00
N LEU A 279 -14.44 -9.18 10.65
CA LEU A 279 -14.68 -10.52 11.17
C LEU A 279 -15.21 -11.42 10.04
N ARG A 280 -14.62 -12.60 9.88
CA ARG A 280 -15.21 -13.66 9.02
C ARG A 280 -16.41 -14.26 9.73
N SER A 281 -17.60 -14.05 9.16
CA SER A 281 -18.86 -14.50 9.72
C SER A 281 -19.59 -15.39 8.73
N TRP A 282 -20.23 -16.45 9.21
CA TRP A 282 -21.08 -17.30 8.38
C TRP A 282 -22.40 -16.58 8.08
N ASN A 283 -22.70 -16.35 6.80
CA ASN A 283 -23.97 -15.81 6.36
C ASN A 283 -24.91 -16.96 5.99
N ARG A 284 -26.02 -17.10 6.74
CA ARG A 284 -26.99 -18.19 6.55
C ARG A 284 -27.78 -18.08 5.24
N GLU A 285 -28.03 -16.86 4.77
CA GLU A 285 -28.79 -16.61 3.54
C GLU A 285 -27.94 -16.93 2.31
N LEU A 286 -26.70 -16.47 2.31
CA LEU A 286 -25.73 -16.73 1.24
C LEU A 286 -25.15 -18.15 1.28
N ARG A 287 -25.29 -18.85 2.42
CA ARG A 287 -24.64 -20.15 2.70
C ARG A 287 -23.14 -20.12 2.44
N ASP A 288 -22.51 -18.98 2.74
CA ASP A 288 -21.09 -18.74 2.55
C ASP A 288 -20.58 -17.80 3.65
N PHE A 289 -19.26 -17.71 3.79
CA PHE A 289 -18.62 -16.75 4.68
C PHE A 289 -18.58 -15.37 4.05
N GLU A 290 -18.88 -14.35 4.86
CA GLU A 290 -18.70 -12.95 4.51
C GLU A 290 -17.73 -12.26 5.47
N LEU A 291 -17.09 -11.21 4.99
CA LEU A 291 -16.24 -10.34 5.81
C LEU A 291 -17.07 -9.14 6.30
N VAL A 292 -17.43 -9.17 7.57
CA VAL A 292 -18.22 -8.13 8.24
C VAL A 292 -17.28 -7.12 8.89
N PRO A 293 -17.28 -5.84 8.49
CA PRO A 293 -16.50 -4.80 9.17
C PRO A 293 -16.84 -4.72 10.65
N VAL A 294 -15.82 -4.78 11.49
CA VAL A 294 -15.90 -4.57 12.94
C VAL A 294 -15.20 -3.29 13.38
N VAL A 295 -14.17 -2.85 12.65
CA VAL A 295 -13.62 -1.51 12.79
C VAL A 295 -13.40 -0.96 11.39
N PRO A 296 -14.15 0.08 10.98
CA PRO A 296 -14.07 0.59 9.62
C PRO A 296 -12.79 1.41 9.39
N ARG A 297 -12.31 1.43 8.14
CA ARG A 297 -11.29 2.40 7.71
C ARG A 297 -11.72 3.84 8.03
N GLY A 298 -10.74 4.71 8.27
CA GLY A 298 -10.94 6.08 8.74
C GLY A 298 -11.21 6.20 10.24
N THR A 299 -11.35 5.09 10.97
CA THR A 299 -11.49 5.12 12.44
C THR A 299 -10.22 5.71 13.07
N PRO A 300 -10.33 6.75 13.91
CA PRO A 300 -9.22 7.25 14.69
C PRO A 300 -8.72 6.22 15.71
N TYR A 301 -7.40 6.09 15.88
CA TYR A 301 -6.74 5.26 16.88
C TYR A 301 -5.78 6.11 17.73
N PRO A 302 -5.47 5.72 18.98
CA PRO A 302 -6.08 4.63 19.73
C PRO A 302 -7.57 4.89 20.01
N THR A 303 -8.39 3.84 20.02
CA THR A 303 -9.83 3.96 20.29
C THR A 303 -10.15 3.99 21.79
N GLY A 304 -9.26 3.44 22.63
CA GLY A 304 -9.40 3.34 24.10
C GLY A 304 -10.52 2.42 24.60
N LYS A 305 -11.49 2.08 23.74
CA LYS A 305 -12.62 1.17 23.98
C LYS A 305 -13.03 0.49 22.68
N PRO A 306 -13.84 -0.58 22.74
CA PRO A 306 -14.44 -1.17 21.54
C PRO A 306 -15.23 -0.14 20.71
N VAL A 307 -14.96 -0.10 19.41
CA VAL A 307 -15.73 0.68 18.41
C VAL A 307 -16.97 -0.10 17.97
N CYS A 308 -16.87 -1.44 17.96
CA CYS A 308 -17.95 -2.36 17.70
C CYS A 308 -17.88 -3.52 18.68
N SER A 309 -19.02 -4.14 18.97
CA SER A 309 -19.09 -5.43 19.64
C SER A 309 -19.97 -6.41 18.87
N LYS A 310 -19.57 -7.69 18.86
CA LYS A 310 -20.33 -8.77 18.26
C LYS A 310 -20.53 -9.88 19.28
N TYR A 311 -21.71 -10.48 19.27
CA TYR A 311 -21.94 -11.72 19.98
C TYR A 311 -21.28 -12.86 19.21
N ILE A 312 -20.53 -13.69 19.92
CA ILE A 312 -19.96 -14.92 19.39
C ILE A 312 -20.86 -16.07 19.81
N LYS A 313 -21.32 -16.83 18.82
CA LYS A 313 -22.25 -17.94 19.00
C LYS A 313 -21.53 -19.27 18.86
N ALA A 314 -21.94 -20.24 19.66
CA ALA A 314 -21.56 -21.62 19.43
C ALA A 314 -22.24 -22.14 18.15
N ALA A 315 -21.49 -22.89 17.36
CA ALA A 315 -21.96 -23.61 16.19
C ALA A 315 -22.70 -24.90 16.56
N SER A 316 -22.28 -25.58 17.63
CA SER A 316 -22.87 -26.85 18.07
C SER A 316 -23.11 -26.90 19.58
N ASP A 317 -23.89 -27.89 19.99
CA ASP A 317 -23.99 -28.26 21.41
C ASP A 317 -22.66 -28.82 21.90
N VAL A 318 -22.44 -28.69 23.22
CA VAL A 318 -21.23 -29.09 23.95
C VAL A 318 -19.91 -28.54 23.35
N GLN A 319 -19.99 -27.41 22.65
CA GLN A 319 -18.81 -26.78 22.07
C GLN A 319 -17.96 -26.11 23.16
N GLU A 320 -16.74 -26.61 23.31
CA GLU A 320 -15.77 -26.10 24.30
C GLU A 320 -14.80 -25.07 23.71
N VAL A 321 -14.57 -25.09 22.40
CA VAL A 321 -13.62 -24.20 21.74
C VAL A 321 -14.32 -23.41 20.65
N LEU A 322 -14.19 -22.09 20.69
CA LEU A 322 -14.75 -21.18 19.71
C LEU A 322 -13.63 -20.38 19.06
N GLY A 323 -13.79 -20.12 17.76
CA GLY A 323 -12.82 -19.38 16.99
C GLY A 323 -13.36 -18.14 16.30
N LEU A 324 -12.48 -17.15 16.16
CA LEU A 324 -12.70 -15.92 15.39
C LEU A 324 -11.57 -15.79 14.38
N VAL A 325 -11.91 -15.64 13.10
CA VAL A 325 -10.91 -15.28 12.08
C VAL A 325 -11.13 -13.83 11.71
N ILE A 326 -10.11 -13.02 11.92
CA ILE A 326 -10.19 -11.59 11.65
C ILE A 326 -9.24 -11.25 10.51
N TYR A 327 -9.73 -10.42 9.60
CA TYR A 327 -9.00 -9.97 8.42
C TYR A 327 -8.80 -8.47 8.47
N GLU A 328 -7.63 -8.03 8.04
CA GLU A 328 -7.43 -6.68 7.55
C GLU A 328 -7.80 -6.68 6.06
N ARG A 329 -8.69 -5.77 5.64
CA ARG A 329 -9.23 -5.73 4.29
C ARG A 329 -9.07 -4.34 3.69
N THR A 330 -8.40 -4.27 2.55
CA THR A 330 -8.48 -3.12 1.66
C THR A 330 -9.55 -3.35 0.59
N LEU A 331 -10.26 -2.27 0.28
CA LEU A 331 -11.29 -2.22 -0.73
C LEU A 331 -10.88 -1.21 -1.77
N MET A 332 -10.38 -1.69 -2.91
CA MET A 332 -10.08 -0.86 -4.07
C MET A 332 -11.32 -0.84 -4.97
N SER A 333 -11.90 0.34 -5.14
CA SER A 333 -12.91 0.54 -6.18
C SER A 333 -12.18 0.72 -7.52
N ARG A 334 -12.39 -0.21 -8.44
CA ARG A 334 -12.02 -0.02 -9.85
C ARG A 334 -13.29 0.41 -10.59
N PRO A 335 -13.38 1.66 -11.07
CA PRO A 335 -14.51 2.07 -11.86
C PRO A 335 -14.51 1.27 -13.17
N LEU A 336 -15.67 0.71 -13.49
CA LEU A 336 -15.95 0.18 -14.81
C LEU A 336 -16.24 1.39 -15.69
N ILE A 337 -15.23 1.85 -16.42
CA ILE A 337 -15.34 3.00 -17.31
C ILE A 337 -15.47 2.47 -18.72
N SER A 338 -16.62 2.72 -19.35
CA SER A 338 -16.75 2.65 -20.80
C SER A 338 -16.52 4.05 -21.40
N TYR A 339 -16.17 4.13 -22.66
CA TYR A 339 -15.96 5.41 -23.34
C TYR A 339 -17.06 5.58 -24.39
N VAL A 340 -17.79 6.68 -24.29
CA VAL A 340 -18.86 7.03 -25.23
C VAL A 340 -18.36 8.18 -26.09
N ASN A 341 -18.51 8.04 -27.41
CA ASN A 341 -18.07 9.06 -28.35
C ASN A 341 -19.10 10.20 -28.38
N GLY A 342 -18.72 11.39 -27.90
CA GLY A 342 -19.54 12.60 -27.91
C GLY A 342 -19.02 13.64 -28.90
N ALA A 343 -19.77 14.74 -29.07
CA ALA A 343 -19.43 15.82 -30.01
C ALA A 343 -18.06 16.47 -29.75
N ASP A 344 -17.56 16.38 -28.51
CA ASP A 344 -16.26 16.93 -28.09
C ASP A 344 -15.19 15.84 -27.87
N GLY A 345 -15.42 14.62 -28.37
CA GLY A 345 -14.52 13.47 -28.25
C GLY A 345 -15.00 12.36 -27.30
N LEU A 346 -14.11 11.41 -27.00
CA LEU A 346 -14.37 10.28 -26.12
C LEU A 346 -14.56 10.75 -24.68
N ARG A 347 -15.76 10.55 -24.12
CA ARG A 347 -16.06 10.83 -22.72
C ARG A 347 -16.12 9.53 -21.92
N PRO A 348 -15.40 9.43 -20.78
CA PRO A 348 -15.56 8.30 -19.88
C PRO A 348 -16.97 8.33 -19.26
N VAL A 349 -17.68 7.21 -19.33
CA VAL A 349 -18.95 6.98 -18.65
C VAL A 349 -18.73 5.87 -17.63
N LYS A 350 -19.02 6.18 -16.36
CA LYS A 350 -18.94 5.23 -15.24
C LYS A 350 -20.16 4.30 -15.32
N GLU A 351 -19.96 3.08 -15.78
CA GLU A 351 -21.02 2.05 -15.84
C GLU A 351 -21.23 1.36 -14.48
N GLY A 352 -20.22 1.38 -13.62
CA GLY A 352 -20.28 0.81 -12.29
C GLY A 352 -18.92 0.80 -11.59
N GLU A 353 -18.82 0.09 -10.49
CA GLU A 353 -17.57 -0.13 -9.75
C GLU A 353 -17.37 -1.63 -9.55
N ARG A 354 -16.25 -2.17 -10.02
CA ARG A 354 -15.80 -3.49 -9.59
C ARG A 354 -14.96 -3.30 -8.33
N MET A 355 -15.49 -3.73 -7.19
CA MET A 355 -14.71 -3.79 -5.97
C MET A 355 -13.72 -4.94 -6.04
N ALA A 356 -12.43 -4.63 -6.10
CA ALA A 356 -11.38 -5.61 -5.85
C ALA A 356 -11.06 -5.55 -4.36
N SER A 357 -11.33 -6.64 -3.64
CA SER A 357 -10.96 -6.76 -2.23
C SER A 357 -9.67 -7.56 -2.11
N ARG A 358 -8.66 -6.99 -1.46
CA ARG A 358 -7.53 -7.77 -0.91
C ARG A 358 -7.71 -7.86 0.59
N HIS A 359 -7.43 -9.03 1.15
CA HIS A 359 -7.54 -9.24 2.58
C HIS A 359 -6.41 -10.12 3.08
N LYS A 360 -5.96 -9.86 4.30
CA LYS A 360 -4.94 -10.64 5.00
C LYS A 360 -5.50 -11.05 6.35
N ALA A 361 -5.44 -12.35 6.66
CA ALA A 361 -5.80 -12.83 7.99
C ALA A 361 -4.80 -12.30 9.02
N LEU A 362 -5.31 -11.77 10.14
CA LEU A 362 -4.50 -11.24 11.24
C LEU A 362 -4.08 -12.32 12.24
N ASN A 363 -4.87 -13.38 12.37
CA ASN A 363 -4.61 -14.53 13.23
C ASN A 363 -4.73 -15.86 12.46
N PRO A 364 -3.92 -16.08 11.41
CA PRO A 364 -4.07 -17.25 10.53
C PRO A 364 -3.78 -18.58 11.23
N GLU A 365 -2.96 -18.57 12.28
CA GLU A 365 -2.54 -19.79 13.00
C GLU A 365 -3.30 -20.00 14.31
N ASP A 366 -3.99 -18.96 14.79
CA ASP A 366 -4.62 -18.92 16.12
C ASP A 366 -6.07 -18.44 16.01
N SER A 367 -6.84 -19.16 15.20
CA SER A 367 -8.25 -18.86 15.00
C SER A 367 -9.14 -19.34 16.12
N GLU A 368 -8.76 -20.38 16.87
CA GLU A 368 -9.58 -21.10 17.86
C GLU A 368 -9.04 -20.93 19.29
N PHE A 369 -9.21 -19.74 19.85
CA PHE A 369 -8.55 -19.36 21.10
C PHE A 369 -9.50 -19.20 22.30
N ILE A 370 -10.82 -19.30 22.10
CA ILE A 370 -11.82 -19.10 23.18
C ILE A 370 -12.21 -20.46 23.75
N HIS A 371 -11.90 -20.72 25.00
CA HIS A 371 -12.23 -21.96 25.70
C HIS A 371 -13.37 -21.74 26.70
N ALA A 372 -14.54 -22.30 26.40
CA ALA A 372 -15.75 -22.17 27.17
C ALA A 372 -15.80 -23.17 28.33
N VAL A 373 -16.03 -22.68 29.55
CA VAL A 373 -16.24 -23.53 30.74
C VAL A 373 -17.42 -23.00 31.55
N PRO A 374 -18.56 -23.72 31.64
CA PRO A 374 -18.86 -25.05 31.05
C PRO A 374 -18.96 -25.00 29.51
N PRO A 375 -19.16 -26.12 28.78
CA PRO A 375 -19.36 -26.11 27.33
C PRO A 375 -20.59 -25.30 26.89
N CYS A 376 -20.57 -24.75 25.67
CA CYS A 376 -21.67 -23.96 25.10
C CYS A 376 -22.80 -24.84 24.53
N ARG A 377 -23.99 -24.26 24.34
CA ARG A 377 -25.06 -24.84 23.51
C ARG A 377 -25.17 -24.12 22.18
N SER A 378 -25.69 -24.82 21.17
CA SER A 378 -25.81 -24.28 19.82
C SER A 378 -26.67 -23.02 19.81
N GLY A 379 -26.15 -21.95 19.21
CA GLY A 379 -26.87 -20.67 19.07
C GLY A 379 -26.79 -19.74 20.28
N ASP A 380 -26.23 -20.18 21.42
CA ASP A 380 -26.04 -19.36 22.61
C ASP A 380 -25.18 -18.13 22.28
N ARG A 381 -25.66 -16.94 22.64
CA ARG A 381 -24.92 -15.67 22.51
C ARG A 381 -24.04 -15.43 23.74
N ARG A 382 -23.21 -16.41 24.09
CA ARG A 382 -22.52 -16.44 25.38
C ARG A 382 -21.37 -15.45 25.49
N PHE A 383 -20.61 -15.24 24.43
CA PHE A 383 -19.48 -14.32 24.47
C PHE A 383 -19.78 -13.02 23.75
N ILE A 384 -19.29 -11.91 24.31
CA ILE A 384 -19.29 -10.61 23.64
C ILE A 384 -17.84 -10.25 23.34
N ALA A 385 -17.52 -10.16 22.05
CA ALA A 385 -16.24 -9.70 21.54
C ALA A 385 -16.35 -8.22 21.14
N GLY A 386 -15.60 -7.35 21.78
CA GLY A 386 -15.40 -5.95 21.42
C GLY A 386 -14.12 -5.76 20.61
N PHE A 387 -14.15 -4.90 19.60
CA PHE A 387 -13.04 -4.64 18.68
C PHE A 387 -12.66 -3.16 18.71
N GLY A 388 -11.38 -2.87 18.89
CA GLY A 388 -10.80 -1.52 18.98
C GLY A 388 -9.39 -1.48 18.42
N VAL A 389 -8.68 -0.38 18.60
CA VAL A 389 -7.33 -0.21 18.05
C VAL A 389 -6.44 0.47 19.09
N ASP A 390 -5.22 -0.05 19.25
CA ASP A 390 -4.22 0.55 20.14
C ASP A 390 -3.48 1.73 19.48
N LYS A 391 -2.55 2.35 20.22
CA LYS A 391 -1.74 3.49 19.75
C LYS A 391 -0.76 3.15 18.63
N ASN A 392 -0.48 1.85 18.44
CA ASN A 392 0.46 1.35 17.45
C ASN A 392 -0.25 0.90 16.16
N ARG A 393 -1.57 1.14 16.04
CA ARG A 393 -2.42 0.70 14.94
C ARG A 393 -2.63 -0.81 14.90
N ARG A 394 -2.74 -1.46 16.07
CA ARG A 394 -3.07 -2.89 16.17
C ARG A 394 -4.51 -3.06 16.60
N LEU A 395 -5.23 -3.94 15.91
CA LEU A 395 -6.54 -4.38 16.34
C LEU A 395 -6.45 -5.01 17.74
N THR A 396 -7.29 -4.56 18.65
CA THR A 396 -7.41 -5.12 20.00
C THR A 396 -8.79 -5.73 20.26
N LEU A 397 -8.78 -6.79 21.05
CA LEU A 397 -9.94 -7.60 21.42
C LEU A 397 -10.27 -7.41 22.91
N TRP A 398 -11.52 -7.10 23.18
CA TRP A 398 -12.15 -7.25 24.48
C TRP A 398 -13.03 -8.47 24.42
N LEU A 399 -12.95 -9.38 25.38
CA LEU A 399 -13.78 -10.57 25.38
C LEU A 399 -14.35 -10.81 26.77
N ARG A 400 -15.65 -11.05 26.82
CA ARG A 400 -16.37 -11.34 28.06
C ARG A 400 -17.31 -12.52 27.87
N ASP A 401 -17.29 -13.45 28.83
CA ASP A 401 -18.36 -14.44 29.03
C ASP A 401 -19.53 -13.73 29.73
N THR A 402 -20.73 -13.80 29.15
CA THR A 402 -21.92 -13.09 29.66
C THR A 402 -22.59 -13.78 30.84
N GLU A 403 -22.26 -15.04 31.09
CA GLU A 403 -22.88 -15.87 32.12
C GLU A 403 -22.03 -15.85 33.41
N PRO A 404 -22.59 -15.39 34.54
CA PRO A 404 -21.88 -15.32 35.81
C PRO A 404 -21.43 -16.71 36.31
N GLY A 405 -20.22 -16.80 36.88
CA GLY A 405 -19.69 -18.02 37.48
C GLY A 405 -18.98 -18.96 36.51
N ASN A 406 -19.03 -18.68 35.20
CA ASN A 406 -18.26 -19.41 34.20
C ASN A 406 -16.76 -19.14 34.34
N GLN A 407 -15.95 -20.14 33.98
CA GLN A 407 -14.49 -20.11 34.08
C GLN A 407 -13.83 -20.14 32.70
N SER A 408 -14.50 -19.54 31.71
CA SER A 408 -14.01 -19.48 30.33
C SER A 408 -12.70 -18.69 30.24
N THR A 409 -11.84 -19.08 29.31
CA THR A 409 -10.48 -18.53 29.14
C THR A 409 -10.16 -18.25 27.67
N ILE A 410 -9.15 -17.43 27.43
CA ILE A 410 -8.40 -17.41 26.17
C ILE A 410 -7.14 -18.25 26.35
N ARG A 411 -6.80 -19.06 25.36
CA ARG A 411 -5.49 -19.73 25.28
C ARG A 411 -4.73 -19.20 24.09
N LEU A 412 -3.52 -18.72 24.35
CA LEU A 412 -2.61 -18.19 23.34
C LEU A 412 -1.61 -19.26 22.89
N ARG A 413 -1.01 -19.06 21.72
CA ARG A 413 -0.03 -19.98 21.16
C ARG A 413 1.20 -20.23 22.02
N ASP A 414 1.64 -19.22 22.77
CA ASP A 414 2.78 -19.31 23.67
C ASP A 414 2.48 -20.15 24.94
N GLY A 415 1.27 -20.71 25.03
CA GLY A 415 0.78 -21.51 26.16
C GLY A 415 0.13 -20.68 27.27
N SER A 416 0.10 -19.35 27.14
CA SER A 416 -0.53 -18.48 28.12
C SER A 416 -2.04 -18.71 28.18
N ILE A 417 -2.57 -18.74 29.40
CA ILE A 417 -4.01 -18.87 29.67
C ILE A 417 -4.49 -17.59 30.34
N LEU A 418 -5.44 -16.91 29.71
CA LEU A 418 -6.01 -15.65 30.20
C LEU A 418 -7.46 -15.88 30.64
N PRO A 419 -7.80 -15.70 31.93
CA PRO A 419 -9.19 -15.79 32.38
C PRO A 419 -10.03 -14.65 31.81
N LEU A 420 -11.28 -14.92 31.46
CA LEU A 420 -12.23 -13.88 31.04
C LEU A 420 -12.81 -13.12 32.25
N PRO A 421 -13.08 -11.81 32.12
CA PRO A 421 -12.93 -11.00 30.91
C PRO A 421 -11.49 -10.55 30.64
N VAL A 422 -11.16 -10.38 29.36
CA VAL A 422 -9.95 -9.69 28.92
C VAL A 422 -10.30 -8.37 28.25
N ALA A 423 -9.37 -7.42 28.31
CA ALA A 423 -9.50 -6.11 27.71
C ALA A 423 -8.21 -5.77 26.95
N ASP A 424 -8.39 -5.09 25.81
CA ASP A 424 -7.29 -4.52 25.02
C ASP A 424 -6.20 -5.53 24.60
N LEU A 425 -6.61 -6.77 24.29
CA LEU A 425 -5.70 -7.85 23.88
C LEU A 425 -5.35 -7.69 22.39
N PRO A 426 -4.08 -7.45 21.99
CA PRO A 426 -3.73 -7.31 20.58
C PRO A 426 -3.96 -8.61 19.80
N VAL A 427 -4.69 -8.54 18.69
CA VAL A 427 -5.05 -9.71 17.86
C VAL A 427 -3.85 -10.36 17.19
N VAL A 428 -2.80 -9.59 16.89
CA VAL A 428 -1.53 -10.11 16.31
C VAL A 428 -0.77 -11.02 17.30
N LYS A 429 -1.12 -10.98 18.60
CA LYS A 429 -0.57 -11.85 19.65
C LYS A 429 -1.45 -13.08 19.94
N LEU A 430 -2.59 -13.22 19.26
CA LEU A 430 -3.42 -14.41 19.39
C LEU A 430 -2.71 -15.59 18.78
#